data_AF-A0A517Y2Y5-F1
#
_entry.id   AF-A0A517Y2Y5-F1
#
_cell.length_a   1.000
_cell.length_b   1.000
_cell.length_c   1.000
_cell.angle_alpha   90.00
_cell.angle_beta   90.00
_cell.angle_gamma   90.00
#
_symmetry.space_group_name_H-M   'P 1'
#
loop_
_entity.id
_entity.type
_entity.pdbx_description
1 polymer ?
#
loop_
_entity_poly.entity_id
_entity_poly.type
_entity_poly.pdbx_seq_one_letter_code
_entity_poly.pdbx_strand_id
1 'polypeptide(L)'
;MPALPKPPDTFVEFITRFPDLGRAWEAARQAERAGPLDAKACRLVKLAVAIGGRSEGAVHSATGGVQVALRPNGFRTWAGR
;
A
#
# COMPACT_ATOMS: atom_id res chain seq x y z
N MET A 1 9.30 -0.98 -12.67
CA MET A 1 8.20 -1.25 -11.73
C MET A 1 6.89 -1.11 -12.50
N PRO A 2 5.93 -2.04 -12.40
CA PRO A 2 4.64 -1.86 -13.09
C PRO A 2 3.96 -0.58 -12.57
N ALA A 3 3.31 0.15 -13.48
CA ALA A 3 2.59 1.37 -13.14
C ALA A 3 1.50 1.06 -12.10
N LEU A 4 1.41 1.90 -11.06
CA LEU A 4 0.35 1.75 -10.06
C LEU A 4 -1.01 2.04 -10.71
N PRO A 5 -2.07 1.27 -10.39
CA PRO A 5 -3.40 1.54 -10.89
C PRO A 5 -3.86 2.94 -10.48
N LYS A 6 -4.67 3.58 -11.33
CA LYS A 6 -5.27 4.89 -11.06
C LYS A 6 -5.97 4.83 -9.68
N PRO A 7 -5.76 5.83 -8.80
CA PRO A 7 -6.49 5.91 -7.54
C PRO A 7 -8.00 5.87 -7.78
N PRO A 8 -8.78 5.19 -6.92
CA PRO A 8 -10.24 5.23 -7.00
C PRO A 8 -10.75 6.67 -6.95
N ASP A 9 -11.84 6.96 -7.66
CA ASP A 9 -12.39 8.33 -7.70
C ASP A 9 -12.83 8.82 -6.31
N THR A 10 -13.23 7.90 -5.42
CA THR A 10 -13.53 8.20 -4.00
C THR A 10 -12.34 8.78 -3.24
N PHE A 11 -11.11 8.35 -3.55
CA PHE A 11 -9.91 8.92 -2.96
C PHE A 11 -9.66 10.33 -3.48
N VAL A 12 -9.87 10.55 -4.79
CA VAL A 12 -9.70 11.87 -5.42
C VAL A 12 -10.69 12.88 -4.85
N GLU A 13 -11.96 12.48 -4.71
CA GLU A 13 -12.99 13.32 -4.10
C GLU A 13 -12.66 13.65 -2.64
N PHE A 14 -12.18 12.67 -1.87
CA PHE A 14 -11.79 12.85 -0.46
C PHE A 14 -10.68 13.89 -0.29
N ILE A 15 -9.58 13.77 -1.04
CA ILE A 15 -8.45 14.72 -0.92
C ILE A 15 -8.81 16.11 -1.47
N THR A 16 -9.73 16.19 -2.42
CA THR A 16 -10.24 17.48 -2.92
C THR A 16 -11.06 18.18 -1.85
N ARG A 17 -11.91 17.42 -1.14
CA ARG A 17 -12.73 17.93 -0.05
C ARG A 17 -11.91 18.26 1.21
N PHE A 18 -10.83 17.51 1.47
CA PHE A 18 -9.99 17.66 2.66
C PHE A 18 -8.49 17.76 2.28
N PRO A 19 -8.04 18.90 1.76
CA PRO A 19 -6.69 19.05 1.21
C PRO A 19 -5.58 18.90 2.25
N ASP A 20 -5.80 19.33 3.49
CA ASP A 20 -4.81 19.19 4.57
C ASP A 20 -4.57 17.72 4.94
N LEU A 21 -5.63 16.91 4.97
CA LEU A 21 -5.50 15.47 5.18
C LEU A 21 -4.77 14.81 4.01
N GLY A 22 -5.04 15.24 2.78
CA GLY A 22 -4.31 14.80 1.59
C GLY A 22 -2.81 15.10 1.70
N ARG A 23 -2.44 16.33 2.10
CA ARG A 23 -1.05 16.73 2.33
C ARG A 23 -0.38 15.90 3.42
N ALA A 24 -1.05 15.70 4.55
CA ALA A 24 -0.54 14.89 5.66
C ALA A 24 -0.32 13.43 5.24
N TRP A 25 -1.25 12.87 4.46
CA TRP A 25 -1.15 11.52 3.93
C TRP A 25 0.08 11.35 3.02
N GLU A 26 0.31 12.31 2.13
CA GLU A 26 1.48 12.28 1.24
C GLU A 26 2.80 12.47 2.02
N ALA A 27 2.83 13.34 3.03
CA ALA A 27 3.99 13.50 3.89
C ALA A 27 4.34 12.18 4.61
N ALA A 28 3.33 11.46 5.12
CA ALA A 28 3.53 10.14 5.73
C ALA A 28 4.07 9.11 4.73
N ARG A 29 3.58 9.12 3.48
CA ARG A 29 4.09 8.27 2.39
C ARG A 29 5.54 8.56 2.05
N GLN A 30 5.96 9.83 2.08
CA GLN A 30 7.36 10.19 1.83
C GLN A 30 8.27 9.76 2.99
N ALA A 31 7.84 9.96 4.23
CA ALA A 31 8.59 9.52 5.41
C ALA A 31 8.86 8.00 5.41
N GLU A 32 7.90 7.20 4.94
CA GLU A 32 8.07 5.75 4.76
C GLU A 32 9.25 5.41 3.85
N ARG A 33 9.51 6.21 2.80
CA ARG A 33 10.60 5.95 1.84
C ARG A 33 11.98 6.35 2.38
N ALA A 34 12.02 7.28 3.33
CA ALA A 34 13.26 7.77 3.93
C ALA A 34 13.72 6.94 5.14
N GLY A 35 12.86 6.05 5.66
CA GLY A 35 13.16 5.23 6.83
C GLY A 35 14.16 4.10 6.57
N PRO A 36 14.75 3.52 7.63
CA PRO A 36 15.72 2.43 7.54
C PRO A 36 15.11 1.07 7.17
N LEU A 37 13.77 1.00 7.05
CA LEU A 37 13.04 -0.24 6.77
C LEU A 37 12.88 -0.44 5.27
N ASP A 38 13.13 -1.66 4.80
CA ASP A 38 12.90 -2.01 3.41
C ASP A 38 11.39 -2.09 3.09
N ALA A 39 11.06 -2.06 1.80
CA ALA A 39 9.66 -2.03 1.35
C ALA A 39 8.87 -3.28 1.78
N LYS A 40 9.54 -4.39 2.11
CA LYS A 40 8.91 -5.61 2.62
C LYS A 40 8.57 -5.45 4.10
N ALA A 41 9.52 -5.00 4.93
CA ALA A 41 9.32 -4.73 6.35
C ALA A 41 8.22 -3.69 6.57
N CYS A 42 8.23 -2.57 5.83
CA CYS A 42 7.19 -1.55 5.93
C CYS A 42 5.78 -2.12 5.69
N ARG A 43 5.62 -3.03 4.72
CA ARG A 43 4.32 -3.67 4.43
C ARG A 43 3.88 -4.61 5.54
N LEU A 44 4.80 -5.39 6.10
CA LEU A 44 4.50 -6.30 7.23
C LEU A 44 4.11 -5.52 8.48
N VAL A 45 4.82 -4.43 8.80
CA VAL A 45 4.48 -3.56 9.93
C VAL A 45 3.07 -2.98 9.76
N LYS A 46 2.72 -2.48 8.58
CA LYS A 46 1.37 -1.96 8.30
C LYS A 46 0.29 -3.03 8.45
N LEU A 47 0.55 -4.24 7.98
CA LEU A 47 -0.37 -5.37 8.16
C LEU A 47 -0.55 -5.71 9.65
N ALA A 48 0.55 -5.77 10.41
CA ALA A 48 0.50 -6.03 11.85
C ALA A 48 -0.31 -4.97 12.61
N VAL A 49 -0.13 -3.68 12.28
CA VAL A 49 -0.93 -2.59 12.85
C VAL A 49 -2.40 -2.72 12.47
N ALA A 50 -2.72 -3.06 11.23
CA ALA A 50 -4.10 -3.25 10.78
C ALA A 50 -4.80 -4.41 11.52
N ILE A 51 -4.08 -5.51 11.75
CA ILE A 51 -4.56 -6.67 12.52
C ILE A 51 -4.78 -6.27 13.98
N GLY A 52 -3.78 -5.63 14.60
CA GLY A 52 -3.88 -5.19 16.00
C GLY A 52 -4.99 -4.17 16.24
N GLY A 53 -5.24 -3.30 15.26
CA GLY A 53 -6.34 -2.34 15.26
C GLY A 53 -7.71 -2.92 14.86
N ARG A 54 -7.80 -4.23 14.58
CA ARG A 54 -9.04 -4.93 14.18
C ARG A 54 -9.77 -4.29 13.00
N SER A 55 -9.03 -3.68 12.07
CA SER A 55 -9.59 -2.99 10.91
C SER A 55 -9.57 -3.89 9.68
N GLU A 56 -10.69 -4.57 9.41
CA GLU A 56 -10.83 -5.49 8.27
C GLU A 56 -10.46 -4.81 6.95
N GLY A 57 -10.97 -3.60 6.69
CA GLY A 57 -10.64 -2.86 5.48
C GLY A 57 -9.14 -2.54 5.32
N ALA A 58 -8.45 -2.24 6.43
CA ALA A 58 -7.00 -2.01 6.42
C ALA A 58 -6.21 -3.31 6.21
N VAL A 59 -6.67 -4.42 6.80
CA VAL A 59 -6.07 -5.75 6.61
C VAL A 59 -6.18 -6.19 5.15
N HIS A 60 -7.37 -6.07 4.54
CA HIS A 60 -7.58 -6.40 3.14
C HIS A 60 -6.68 -5.58 2.21
N SER A 61 -6.58 -4.26 2.46
CA SER A 61 -5.74 -3.36 1.67
C SER A 61 -4.24 -3.65 1.83
N ALA A 62 -3.80 -4.03 3.04
CA ALA A 62 -2.39 -4.33 3.32
C ALA A 62 -1.95 -5.71 2.80
N THR A 63 -2.85 -6.70 2.81
CA THR A 63 -2.54 -8.09 2.44
C THR A 63 -2.13 -8.20 0.96
N GLY A 64 -2.81 -7.50 0.06
CA GLY A 64 -2.44 -7.48 -1.36
C GLY A 64 -1.02 -6.95 -1.59
N GLY A 65 -0.62 -5.92 -0.84
CA GLY A 65 0.74 -5.37 -0.88
C GLY A 65 1.79 -6.34 -0.35
N VAL A 66 1.51 -7.03 0.76
CA VAL A 66 2.38 -8.07 1.32
C VAL A 66 2.55 -9.23 0.35
N GLN A 67 1.48 -9.72 -0.27
CA GLN A 67 1.54 -10.83 -1.23
C GLN A 67 2.44 -10.51 -2.43
N VAL A 68 2.39 -9.28 -2.95
CA VAL A 68 3.32 -8.83 -4.00
C VAL A 68 4.77 -8.81 -3.51
N ALA A 69 5.02 -8.40 -2.26
CA ALA A 69 6.36 -8.32 -1.68
C ALA A 69 6.95 -9.69 -1.30
N LEU A 70 6.12 -10.71 -1.08
CA LEU A 70 6.53 -12.06 -0.74
C LEU A 70 6.83 -12.94 -1.97
N ARG A 71 6.46 -12.50 -3.19
CA ARG A 71 6.77 -13.26 -4.40
C ARG A 71 8.29 -13.25 -4.64
N PRO A 72 8.95 -14.42 -4.67
CA PRO A 72 10.36 -14.48 -5.06
C PRO A 72 10.45 -14.09 -6.55
N ASN A 73 11.39 -13.22 -6.88
CA ASN A 73 11.56 -12.72 -8.26
C ASN A 73 11.86 -13.86 -9.23
N GLY A 74 10.98 -14.03 -10.23
CA GLY A 74 11.30 -14.71 -11.48
C GLY A 74 10.49 -15.95 -11.80
N PHE A 75 9.18 -15.83 -12.11
CA PHE A 75 8.57 -16.73 -13.08
C PHE A 75 7.61 -16.00 -14.02
N ARG A 76 7.86 -16.28 -15.29
CA ARG A 76 7.35 -15.71 -16.54
C ARG A 76 5.86 -16.03 -16.70
N THR A 77 5.12 -15.05 -17.22
CA THR A 77 3.86 -15.14 -17.98
C THR A 77 2.93 -16.35 -17.74
N TRP A 78 1.73 -16.06 -17.26
CA TRP A 78 0.55 -16.93 -17.36
C TRP A 78 0.17 -17.08 -18.84
N ALA A 79 0.66 -18.14 -19.50
CA ALA A 79 0.14 -18.66 -20.75
C ALA A 79 -0.36 -20.08 -20.45
N GLY A 80 -1.65 -20.31 -20.61
CA GLY A 80 -2.29 -21.59 -20.28
C GLY A 80 -3.81 -21.51 -20.29
N ARG A 81 -4.37 -20.95 -21.38
CA ARG A 81 -5.67 -21.32 -21.90
C ARG A 81 -5.49 -21.59 -23.40
#